data_AF-A0A965ZBS5-F1
#
_entry.id   AF-A0A965ZBS5-F1
#
_cell.length_a   1.000
_cell.length_b   1.000
_cell.length_c   1.000
_cell.angle_alpha   90.00
_cell.angle_beta   90.00
_cell.angle_gamma   90.00
#
_symmetry.space_group_name_H-M   'P 1'
#
loop_
_entity.id
_entity.type
_entity.pdbx_description
1 polymer ?
#
loop_
_entity_poly.entity_id
_entity_poly.type
_entity_poly.pdbx_seq_one_letter_code
_entity_poly.pdbx_strand_id
1 'polypeptide(L)'
;MQIHSDGKKHRSFVAQLFASDDLRRCPLRESTYEEYMKIKPLETFKRYYDLDSKAKRIYFLFEDAPSSELLPLAESLGSETTKFLEETKIDWSCCGNLGRHLTFLVRNLKKEQKESCLQDVKDIIFFDLPQLFNHLLSLPEDDEEFDPAIKTAIIPLLDGGHYDSAIRKVFVLLTDRIRRKFNVIEQIDGEDLINKIFGGKNTIKLNIDDNKKQSMRNLLSGFYGIFRNKFAHNAVDPKQTEVKAVLEMANAILLEIELIEIKD
;
A
#
# COMPACT_ATOMS: atom_id res chain seq x y z
N MET A 1 -5.76 64.29 -20.65
CA MET A 1 -6.69 63.22 -20.25
C MET A 1 -6.04 61.89 -20.57
N GLN A 2 -5.22 61.39 -19.65
CA GLN A 2 -4.54 60.10 -19.72
C GLN A 2 -5.36 59.12 -18.88
N ILE A 3 -5.76 58.00 -19.47
CA ILE A 3 -6.43 56.90 -18.77
C ILE A 3 -5.54 55.67 -18.91
N HIS A 4 -5.12 55.12 -17.77
CA HIS A 4 -4.46 53.84 -17.59
C HIS A 4 -5.40 52.65 -17.87
N SER A 5 -4.86 51.56 -18.44
CA SER A 5 -5.13 50.17 -18.02
C SER A 5 -4.15 49.27 -18.79
N ASP A 6 -3.06 48.81 -18.17
CA ASP A 6 -2.97 47.56 -17.42
C ASP A 6 -3.34 46.32 -18.26
N GLY A 7 -2.30 45.68 -18.80
CA GLY A 7 -2.38 44.57 -19.76
C GLY A 7 -1.23 43.59 -19.56
N LYS A 8 -0.96 43.22 -18.30
CA LYS A 8 -0.08 42.12 -17.91
C LYS A 8 -0.82 41.23 -16.92
N LYS A 9 -1.49 40.19 -17.41
CA LYS A 9 -1.77 38.90 -16.75
C LYS A 9 -2.60 38.04 -17.71
N HIS A 10 -2.36 36.74 -17.70
CA HIS A 10 -2.95 35.69 -18.57
C HIS A 10 -2.25 35.36 -19.89
N ARG A 11 -0.92 35.23 -19.83
CA ARG A 11 -0.23 34.20 -20.60
C ARG A 11 0.52 33.29 -19.64
N SER A 12 0.43 31.98 -19.89
CA SER A 12 1.22 30.90 -19.29
C SER A 12 0.79 30.36 -17.93
N PHE A 13 -0.09 29.34 -17.95
CA PHE A 13 -0.10 28.28 -16.93
C PHE A 13 0.28 26.93 -17.54
N VAL A 14 -0.12 26.66 -18.79
CA VAL A 14 0.19 25.40 -19.50
C VAL A 14 1.59 25.37 -20.12
N ALA A 15 2.18 26.52 -20.43
CA ALA A 15 3.51 26.60 -21.06
C ALA A 15 4.69 26.44 -20.08
N GLN A 16 4.44 26.45 -18.77
CA GLN A 16 5.47 26.22 -17.75
C GLN A 16 5.65 24.75 -17.37
N LEU A 17 4.79 23.84 -17.84
CA LEU A 17 4.85 22.42 -17.47
C LEU A 17 5.83 21.56 -18.29
N PHE A 18 6.42 22.09 -19.38
CA PHE A 18 7.15 21.26 -20.36
C PHE A 18 8.53 21.81 -20.76
N ALA A 19 9.23 22.49 -19.86
CA ALA A 19 10.58 22.99 -20.11
C ALA A 19 11.59 22.48 -19.08
N SER A 20 11.98 21.20 -19.19
CA SER A 20 13.34 20.74 -18.91
C SER A 20 13.52 19.31 -19.44
N ASP A 21 14.24 19.21 -20.56
CA ASP A 21 14.90 17.98 -20.99
C ASP A 21 15.87 17.51 -19.91
N ASP A 22 15.61 16.36 -19.29
CA ASP A 22 16.69 15.46 -18.83
C ASP A 22 16.18 14.00 -18.78
N LEU A 23 15.98 13.42 -19.97
CA LEU A 23 15.89 11.97 -20.15
C LEU A 23 17.29 11.38 -19.95
N ARG A 24 17.71 11.16 -18.70
CA ARG A 24 18.73 10.17 -18.31
C ARG A 24 18.93 10.10 -16.78
N ARG A 25 18.76 8.87 -16.26
CA ARG A 25 19.02 8.37 -14.88
C ARG A 25 17.96 8.73 -13.83
N CYS A 26 17.31 7.69 -13.32
CA CYS A 26 16.49 7.74 -12.11
C CYS A 26 17.42 7.65 -10.88
N PRO A 27 17.54 8.70 -10.04
CA PRO A 27 18.13 8.56 -8.73
C PRO A 27 16.99 8.41 -7.72
N LEU A 28 16.80 7.20 -7.17
CA LEU A 28 16.01 7.04 -5.96
C LEU A 28 16.72 7.86 -4.86
N ARG A 29 16.19 9.04 -4.54
CA ARG A 29 16.60 9.81 -3.36
C ARG A 29 15.65 9.50 -2.22
N GLU A 30 16.25 9.08 -1.11
CA GLU A 30 15.67 8.95 0.21
C GLU A 30 14.89 10.22 0.60
N SER A 31 13.56 10.15 0.58
CA SER A 31 12.72 11.12 1.30
C SER A 31 11.51 10.42 1.94
N THR A 32 11.70 10.10 3.22
CA THR A 32 10.72 9.92 4.30
C THR A 32 9.45 9.09 4.01
N TYR A 33 9.54 7.84 4.44
CA TYR A 33 8.49 6.82 4.62
C TYR A 33 7.14 7.33 5.18
N GLU A 34 7.15 8.33 6.06
CA GLU A 34 5.93 8.87 6.69
C GLU A 34 4.99 9.61 5.70
N GLU A 35 5.51 10.02 4.55
CA GLU A 35 4.74 10.77 3.55
C GLU A 35 4.01 9.85 2.55
N TYR A 36 4.42 8.59 2.43
CA TYR A 36 3.81 7.61 1.52
C TYR A 36 2.61 6.87 2.13
N MET A 37 2.54 6.79 3.47
CA MET A 37 1.52 6.00 4.20
C MET A 37 0.18 6.73 4.45
N LYS A 38 -0.08 7.88 3.84
CA LYS A 38 -1.23 8.75 4.19
C LYS A 38 -2.49 8.65 3.31
N ILE A 39 -2.63 7.62 2.47
CA ILE A 39 -3.93 7.31 1.84
C ILE A 39 -4.24 5.84 2.07
N LYS A 40 -5.25 5.57 2.92
CA LYS A 40 -5.72 4.20 3.18
C LYS A 40 -6.13 3.55 1.85
N PRO A 41 -5.75 2.29 1.57
CA PRO A 41 -6.06 1.61 0.29
C PRO A 41 -7.52 1.79 -0.15
N LEU A 42 -8.47 1.68 0.79
CA LEU A 42 -9.89 1.87 0.51
C LEU A 42 -10.27 3.27 -0.01
N GLU A 43 -9.64 4.34 0.48
CA GLU A 43 -9.91 5.70 0.03
C GLU A 43 -9.32 5.94 -1.37
N THR A 44 -8.12 5.40 -1.64
CA THR A 44 -7.52 5.41 -2.98
C THR A 44 -8.43 4.71 -4.00
N PHE A 45 -8.94 3.52 -3.68
CA PHE A 45 -9.84 2.78 -4.57
C PHE A 45 -11.20 3.47 -4.77
N LYS A 46 -11.75 4.13 -3.74
CA LYS A 46 -12.96 4.95 -3.90
C LYS A 46 -12.74 6.11 -4.87
N ARG A 47 -11.63 6.82 -4.72
CA ARG A 47 -11.28 7.93 -5.60
C ARG A 47 -11.04 7.45 -7.04
N TYR A 48 -10.37 6.32 -7.22
CA TYR A 48 -10.26 5.68 -8.52
C TYR A 48 -11.65 5.38 -9.13
N TYR A 49 -12.54 4.78 -8.33
CA TYR A 49 -13.91 4.47 -8.76
C TYR A 49 -14.69 5.72 -9.19
N ASP A 50 -14.49 6.85 -8.51
CA ASP A 50 -15.09 8.13 -8.89
C ASP A 50 -14.56 8.64 -10.25
N LEU A 51 -13.25 8.49 -10.52
CA LEU A 51 -12.65 8.83 -11.82
C LEU A 51 -13.21 7.95 -12.94
N ASP A 52 -13.26 6.64 -12.72
CA ASP A 52 -13.85 5.66 -13.66
C ASP A 52 -15.34 5.94 -13.93
N SER A 53 -16.10 6.23 -12.89
CA SER A 53 -17.51 6.61 -13.01
C SER A 53 -17.71 7.89 -13.83
N LYS A 54 -16.81 8.88 -13.68
CA LYS A 54 -16.84 10.12 -14.48
C LYS A 54 -16.49 9.88 -15.94
N ALA A 55 -15.46 9.07 -16.21
CA ALA A 55 -15.11 8.70 -17.58
C ALA A 55 -16.28 7.98 -18.27
N LYS A 56 -16.86 6.97 -17.59
CA LYS A 56 -18.06 6.26 -18.07
C LYS A 56 -19.23 7.19 -18.32
N ARG A 57 -19.47 8.17 -17.44
CA ARG A 57 -20.52 9.17 -17.63
C ARG A 57 -20.30 9.99 -18.92
N ILE A 58 -19.07 10.43 -19.20
CA ILE A 58 -18.75 11.13 -20.45
C ILE A 58 -19.05 10.24 -21.65
N TYR A 59 -18.64 8.96 -21.60
CA TYR A 59 -18.89 8.00 -22.68
C TYR A 59 -20.38 7.73 -22.92
N PHE A 60 -21.16 7.52 -21.87
CA PHE A 60 -22.61 7.30 -22.00
C PHE A 60 -23.35 8.51 -22.56
N LEU A 61 -22.89 9.73 -22.26
CA LEU A 61 -23.50 10.95 -22.78
C LEU A 61 -22.97 11.35 -24.16
N PHE A 62 -21.91 10.70 -24.65
CA PHE A 62 -21.11 11.22 -25.77
C PHE A 62 -21.90 11.37 -27.07
N GLU A 63 -22.78 10.41 -27.35
CA GLU A 63 -23.59 10.39 -28.57
C GLU A 63 -24.61 11.53 -28.58
N ASP A 64 -25.35 11.69 -27.48
CA ASP A 64 -26.50 12.60 -27.41
C ASP A 64 -26.14 14.02 -26.96
N ALA A 65 -25.11 14.17 -26.13
CA ALA A 65 -24.76 15.48 -25.57
C ALA A 65 -23.94 16.32 -26.55
N PRO A 66 -24.14 17.66 -26.57
CA PRO A 66 -23.30 18.59 -27.30
C PRO A 66 -21.93 18.77 -26.60
N SER A 67 -20.93 19.28 -27.33
CA SER A 67 -19.59 19.46 -26.77
C SER A 67 -19.58 20.42 -25.58
N SER A 68 -20.47 21.41 -25.54
CA SER A 68 -20.65 22.35 -24.44
C SER A 68 -21.07 21.68 -23.12
N GLU A 69 -21.80 20.56 -23.18
CA GLU A 69 -22.18 19.78 -21.99
C GLU A 69 -21.11 18.77 -21.58
N LEU A 70 -20.38 18.20 -22.55
CA LEU A 70 -19.30 17.24 -22.29
C LEU A 70 -18.03 17.92 -21.77
N LEU A 71 -17.75 19.15 -22.20
CA LEU A 71 -16.54 19.89 -21.86
C LEU A 71 -16.32 20.04 -20.34
N PRO A 72 -17.27 20.53 -19.53
CA PRO A 72 -17.05 20.67 -18.08
C PRO A 72 -16.82 19.33 -17.39
N LEU A 73 -17.43 18.24 -17.88
CA LEU A 73 -17.19 16.90 -17.37
C LEU A 73 -15.77 16.42 -17.67
N ALA A 74 -15.30 16.65 -18.90
CA ALA A 74 -13.93 16.32 -19.32
C ALA A 74 -12.87 17.14 -18.56
N GLU A 75 -13.11 18.44 -18.33
CA GLU A 75 -12.23 19.28 -17.55
C GLU A 75 -12.17 18.85 -16.07
N SER A 76 -13.31 18.49 -15.48
CA SER A 76 -13.38 17.92 -14.12
C SER A 76 -12.62 16.60 -14.03
N LEU A 77 -12.84 15.66 -14.97
CA LEU A 77 -12.12 14.39 -15.02
C LEU A 77 -10.60 14.61 -15.12
N GLY A 78 -10.17 15.51 -16.01
CA GLY A 78 -8.74 15.82 -16.19
C GLY A 78 -8.12 16.41 -14.93
N SER A 79 -8.75 17.42 -14.33
CA SER A 79 -8.25 18.06 -13.12
C SER A 79 -8.17 17.10 -11.94
N GLU A 80 -9.16 16.23 -11.77
CA GLU A 80 -9.19 15.27 -10.66
C GLU A 80 -8.24 14.11 -10.88
N THR A 81 -8.03 13.67 -12.12
CA THR A 81 -7.00 12.68 -12.45
C THR A 81 -5.62 13.22 -12.10
N THR A 82 -5.31 14.46 -12.50
CA THR A 82 -4.03 15.10 -12.13
C THR A 82 -3.85 15.14 -10.62
N LYS A 83 -4.86 15.63 -9.89
CA LYS A 83 -4.80 15.72 -8.43
C LYS A 83 -4.67 14.34 -7.77
N PHE A 84 -5.35 13.33 -8.30
CA PHE A 84 -5.24 11.95 -7.83
C PHE A 84 -3.80 11.45 -7.98
N LEU A 85 -3.21 11.57 -9.16
CA LEU A 85 -1.84 11.11 -9.42
C LEU A 85 -0.79 11.87 -8.60
N GLU A 86 -0.96 13.18 -8.42
CA GLU A 86 -0.08 14.01 -7.57
C GLU A 86 -0.11 13.55 -6.11
N GLU A 87 -1.31 13.30 -5.57
CA GLU A 87 -1.47 12.90 -4.17
C GLU A 87 -1.07 11.45 -3.90
N THR A 88 -1.27 10.55 -4.87
CA THR A 88 -0.83 9.15 -4.78
C THR A 88 0.64 8.97 -5.21
N LYS A 89 1.29 10.04 -5.71
CA LYS A 89 2.65 10.00 -6.26
C LYS A 89 2.82 8.96 -7.38
N ILE A 90 1.75 8.71 -8.16
CA ILE A 90 1.79 7.77 -9.29
C ILE A 90 2.23 8.53 -10.53
N ASP A 91 3.23 8.00 -11.23
CA ASP A 91 3.72 8.61 -12.47
C ASP A 91 2.73 8.42 -13.62
N TRP A 92 2.64 9.42 -14.51
CA TRP A 92 1.77 9.35 -15.68
C TRP A 92 2.10 8.17 -16.61
N SER A 93 3.35 7.71 -16.64
CA SER A 93 3.76 6.52 -17.41
C SER A 93 3.11 5.23 -16.93
N CYS A 94 2.62 5.18 -15.69
CA CYS A 94 1.86 4.07 -15.14
C CYS A 94 0.40 4.04 -15.63
N CYS A 95 -0.05 5.08 -16.34
CA CYS A 95 -1.43 5.27 -16.77
C CYS A 95 -1.59 5.16 -18.30
N GLY A 96 -0.64 4.54 -18.99
CA GLY A 96 -0.69 4.42 -20.46
C GLY A 96 -0.62 5.78 -21.15
N ASN A 97 -1.65 6.11 -21.92
CA ASN A 97 -1.76 7.39 -22.64
C ASN A 97 -2.81 8.33 -22.02
N LEU A 98 -3.22 8.10 -20.76
CA LEU A 98 -4.30 8.84 -20.09
C LEU A 98 -4.18 10.35 -20.24
N GLY A 99 -3.00 10.91 -19.93
CA GLY A 99 -2.77 12.36 -20.01
C GLY A 99 -2.92 12.92 -21.42
N ARG A 100 -2.49 12.16 -22.44
CA ARG A 100 -2.62 12.52 -23.85
C ARG A 100 -4.09 12.52 -24.27
N HIS A 101 -4.82 11.46 -23.94
CA HIS A 101 -6.24 11.33 -24.29
C HIS A 101 -7.11 12.38 -23.57
N LEU A 102 -6.86 12.66 -22.29
CA LEU A 102 -7.53 13.76 -21.58
C LEU A 102 -7.25 15.12 -22.23
N THR A 103 -6.01 15.36 -22.65
CA THR A 103 -5.64 16.60 -23.34
C THR A 103 -6.38 16.74 -24.68
N PHE A 104 -6.43 15.68 -25.47
CA PHE A 104 -7.13 15.70 -26.76
C PHE A 104 -8.64 15.79 -26.61
N LEU A 105 -9.22 15.10 -25.63
CA LEU A 105 -10.63 15.21 -25.28
C LEU A 105 -11.03 16.66 -25.00
N VAL A 106 -10.38 17.31 -24.03
CA VAL A 106 -10.69 18.71 -23.67
C VAL A 106 -10.43 19.66 -24.85
N ARG A 107 -9.32 19.47 -25.57
CA ARG A 107 -8.96 20.32 -26.72
C ARG A 107 -9.98 20.23 -27.85
N ASN A 108 -10.46 19.04 -28.17
CA ASN A 108 -11.38 18.81 -29.29
C ASN A 108 -12.80 19.25 -28.91
N LEU A 109 -13.24 19.02 -27.66
CA LEU A 109 -14.51 19.54 -27.16
C LEU A 109 -14.56 21.07 -27.18
N LYS A 110 -13.47 21.77 -26.81
CA LYS A 110 -13.36 23.24 -26.94
C LYS A 110 -13.51 23.77 -28.36
N LYS A 111 -13.23 22.94 -29.36
CA LYS A 111 -13.33 23.29 -30.78
C LYS A 111 -14.66 22.84 -31.40
N GLU A 112 -15.59 22.32 -30.60
CA GLU A 112 -16.83 21.71 -31.07
C GLU A 112 -16.59 20.52 -32.03
N GLN A 113 -15.49 19.77 -31.81
CA GLN A 113 -15.08 18.63 -32.64
C GLN A 113 -15.20 17.32 -31.86
N LYS A 114 -16.39 17.02 -31.31
CA LYS A 114 -16.59 15.83 -30.46
C LYS A 114 -16.24 14.51 -31.17
N GLU A 115 -16.60 14.37 -32.45
CA GLU A 115 -16.31 13.15 -33.22
C GLU A 115 -14.81 12.82 -33.28
N SER A 116 -13.96 13.85 -33.24
CA SER A 116 -12.50 13.71 -33.27
C SER A 116 -11.89 13.18 -31.97
N CYS A 117 -12.66 13.05 -30.88
CA CYS A 117 -12.17 12.52 -29.60
C CYS A 117 -12.96 11.31 -29.07
N LEU A 118 -13.85 10.70 -29.88
CA LEU A 118 -14.57 9.49 -29.46
C LEU A 118 -13.61 8.34 -29.11
N GLN A 119 -12.54 8.18 -29.90
CA GLN A 119 -11.55 7.15 -29.62
C GLN A 119 -10.78 7.44 -28.32
N ASP A 120 -10.43 8.71 -28.05
CA ASP A 120 -9.80 9.10 -26.78
C ASP A 120 -10.68 8.71 -25.58
N VAL A 121 -12.00 8.94 -25.65
CA VAL A 121 -12.93 8.54 -24.57
C VAL A 121 -12.98 7.03 -24.37
N LYS A 122 -13.02 6.26 -25.46
CA LYS A 122 -12.97 4.80 -25.39
C LYS A 122 -11.65 4.33 -24.78
N ASP A 123 -10.54 4.91 -25.19
CA ASP A 123 -9.23 4.49 -24.73
C ASP A 123 -9.03 4.78 -23.24
N ILE A 124 -9.55 5.90 -22.75
CA ILE A 124 -9.58 6.23 -21.32
C ILE A 124 -10.26 5.12 -20.51
N ILE A 125 -11.43 4.63 -20.96
CA ILE A 125 -12.24 3.65 -20.20
C ILE A 125 -11.71 2.22 -20.34
N PHE A 126 -11.32 1.83 -21.56
CA PHE A 126 -11.01 0.44 -21.87
C PHE A 126 -9.54 0.09 -21.74
N PHE A 127 -8.64 1.09 -21.69
CA PHE A 127 -7.20 0.85 -21.61
C PHE A 127 -6.53 1.65 -20.49
N ASP A 128 -6.64 2.98 -20.49
CA ASP A 128 -5.82 3.83 -19.61
C ASP A 128 -6.22 3.70 -18.13
N LEU A 129 -7.51 3.83 -17.80
CA LEU A 129 -7.99 3.67 -16.42
C LEU A 129 -7.86 2.23 -15.92
N PRO A 130 -8.12 1.17 -16.71
CA PRO A 130 -7.78 -0.19 -16.33
C PRO A 130 -6.29 -0.39 -16.06
N GLN A 131 -5.41 0.27 -16.82
CA GLN A 131 -3.96 0.20 -16.57
C GLN A 131 -3.58 0.88 -15.26
N LEU A 132 -4.15 2.05 -14.96
CA LEU A 132 -4.01 2.71 -13.65
C LEU A 132 -4.52 1.80 -12.52
N PHE A 133 -5.65 1.12 -12.70
CA PHE A 133 -6.16 0.18 -11.70
C PHE A 133 -5.21 -1.00 -11.47
N ASN A 134 -4.70 -1.59 -12.55
CA ASN A 134 -3.71 -2.66 -12.44
C ASN A 134 -2.45 -2.16 -11.73
N HIS A 135 -2.04 -0.92 -11.99
CA HIS A 135 -0.93 -0.33 -11.26
C HIS A 135 -1.24 -0.20 -9.76
N LEU A 136 -2.43 0.28 -9.39
CA LEU A 136 -2.89 0.36 -8.01
C LEU A 136 -2.95 -1.00 -7.31
N LEU A 137 -3.30 -2.07 -8.04
CA LEU A 137 -3.25 -3.45 -7.53
C LEU A 137 -1.83 -4.01 -7.43
N SER A 138 -0.90 -3.51 -8.25
CA SER A 138 0.50 -3.93 -8.30
C SER A 138 1.42 -3.13 -7.39
N LEU A 139 0.92 -2.06 -6.76
CA LEU A 139 1.67 -1.39 -5.71
C LEU A 139 2.01 -2.46 -4.68
N PRO A 140 3.30 -2.70 -4.41
CA PRO A 140 3.66 -3.65 -3.38
C PRO A 140 2.97 -3.19 -2.10
N GLU A 141 2.14 -4.04 -1.50
CA GLU A 141 2.11 -4.05 -0.05
C GLU A 141 3.57 -4.20 0.32
N ASP A 142 4.18 -3.21 1.00
CA ASP A 142 5.62 -3.22 1.30
C ASP A 142 6.03 -4.57 1.88
N ASP A 143 6.52 -5.43 0.99
CA ASP A 143 6.56 -6.87 1.16
C ASP A 143 7.89 -7.33 1.75
N GLU A 144 8.80 -6.38 1.95
CA GLU A 144 10.12 -6.59 2.53
C GLU A 144 10.10 -6.58 4.06
N GLU A 145 9.03 -6.08 4.70
CA GLU A 145 8.98 -6.04 6.16
C GLU A 145 8.57 -7.38 6.79
N PHE A 146 7.87 -8.26 6.06
CA PHE A 146 7.38 -9.52 6.60
C PHE A 146 8.31 -10.71 6.32
N ASP A 147 8.53 -11.56 7.33
CA ASP A 147 9.24 -12.83 7.13
C ASP A 147 8.56 -13.65 6.01
N PRO A 148 9.28 -14.04 4.94
CA PRO A 148 8.69 -14.70 3.78
C PRO A 148 8.01 -16.04 4.10
N ALA A 149 8.51 -16.77 5.11
CA ALA A 149 7.92 -18.05 5.51
C ALA A 149 6.62 -17.86 6.28
N ILE A 150 6.54 -16.82 7.14
CA ILE A 150 5.28 -16.40 7.75
C ILE A 150 4.29 -16.02 6.66
N LYS A 151 4.66 -15.11 5.77
CA LYS A 151 3.80 -14.59 4.71
C LYS A 151 3.21 -15.70 3.82
N THR A 152 4.08 -16.56 3.29
CA THR A 152 3.69 -17.69 2.42
C THR A 152 2.67 -18.62 3.10
N ALA A 153 2.81 -18.82 4.41
CA ALA A 153 1.93 -19.69 5.16
C ALA A 153 0.59 -19.06 5.56
N ILE A 154 0.52 -17.73 5.70
CA ILE A 154 -0.68 -17.04 6.22
C ILE A 154 -1.56 -16.45 5.13
N ILE A 155 -1.01 -15.98 4.00
CA ILE A 155 -1.80 -15.32 2.95
C ILE A 155 -2.98 -16.17 2.50
N PRO A 156 -2.81 -17.46 2.16
CA PRO A 156 -3.96 -18.29 1.75
C PRO A 156 -5.04 -18.42 2.84
N LEU A 157 -4.66 -18.35 4.12
CA LEU A 157 -5.60 -18.40 5.25
C LEU A 157 -6.35 -17.08 5.42
N LEU A 158 -5.67 -15.95 5.21
CA LEU A 158 -6.29 -14.62 5.26
C LEU A 158 -7.27 -14.42 4.10
N ASP A 159 -6.86 -14.78 2.88
CA ASP A 159 -7.69 -14.71 1.67
C ASP A 159 -8.92 -15.62 1.78
N GLY A 160 -8.77 -16.79 2.42
CA GLY A 160 -9.86 -17.71 2.71
C GLY A 160 -10.75 -17.34 3.90
N GLY A 161 -10.47 -16.22 4.60
CA GLY A 161 -11.22 -15.81 5.80
C GLY A 161 -10.99 -16.68 7.05
N HIS A 162 -9.97 -17.54 7.03
CA HIS A 162 -9.61 -18.45 8.12
C HIS A 162 -8.67 -17.77 9.14
N TYR A 163 -9.16 -16.69 9.74
CA TYR A 163 -8.37 -15.79 10.59
C TYR A 163 -7.81 -16.42 11.87
N ASP A 164 -8.62 -17.24 12.53
CA ASP A 164 -8.22 -18.04 13.70
C ASP A 164 -7.09 -19.03 13.35
N SER A 165 -7.15 -19.61 12.16
CA SER A 165 -6.15 -20.53 11.64
C SER A 165 -4.87 -19.80 11.27
N ALA A 166 -4.98 -18.60 10.70
CA ALA A 166 -3.82 -17.73 10.41
C ALA A 166 -3.06 -17.39 11.70
N ILE A 167 -3.75 -16.96 12.76
CA ILE A 167 -3.13 -16.66 14.06
C ILE A 167 -2.43 -17.90 14.62
N ARG A 168 -3.11 -19.06 14.64
CA ARG A 168 -2.50 -20.32 15.12
C ARG A 168 -1.27 -20.71 14.33
N LYS A 169 -1.31 -20.55 13.01
CA LYS A 169 -0.19 -20.86 12.11
C LYS A 169 1.03 -19.98 12.42
N VAL A 170 0.82 -18.68 12.70
CA VAL A 170 1.91 -17.78 13.10
C VAL A 170 2.60 -18.21 14.38
N PHE A 171 1.85 -18.59 15.42
CA PHE A 171 2.48 -19.09 16.65
C PHE A 171 3.31 -20.35 16.41
N VAL A 172 2.83 -21.28 15.58
CA VAL A 172 3.59 -22.49 15.21
C VAL A 172 4.92 -22.12 14.53
N LEU A 173 4.89 -21.18 13.58
CA LEU A 173 6.09 -20.74 12.86
C LEU A 173 7.06 -19.99 13.78
N LEU A 174 6.54 -19.11 14.63
CA LEU A 174 7.33 -18.38 15.62
C LEU A 174 8.03 -19.35 16.59
N THR A 175 7.30 -20.33 17.15
CA THR A 175 7.87 -21.35 18.04
C THR A 175 8.97 -22.15 17.33
N ASP A 176 8.73 -22.58 16.11
CA ASP A 176 9.72 -23.35 15.32
C ASP A 176 10.98 -22.51 15.05
N ARG A 177 10.81 -21.24 14.66
CA ARG A 177 11.93 -20.31 14.44
C ARG A 177 12.75 -20.06 15.71
N ILE A 178 12.09 -19.79 16.83
CA ILE A 178 12.76 -19.60 18.13
C ILE A 178 13.57 -20.85 18.50
N ARG A 179 12.99 -22.05 18.38
CA ARG A 179 13.69 -23.30 18.69
C ARG A 179 14.93 -23.49 17.83
N ARG A 180 14.82 -23.27 16.51
CA ARG A 180 15.95 -23.38 15.59
C ARG A 180 17.02 -22.35 15.89
N LYS A 181 16.64 -21.09 16.12
CA LYS A 181 17.57 -19.99 16.41
C LYS A 181 18.43 -20.29 17.63
N PHE A 182 17.81 -20.82 18.69
CA PHE A 182 18.47 -21.09 19.96
C PHE A 182 18.87 -22.56 20.18
N ASN A 183 18.85 -23.37 19.10
CA ASN A 183 19.20 -24.79 19.11
C ASN A 183 18.49 -25.61 20.21
N VAL A 184 17.21 -25.33 20.45
CA VAL A 184 16.38 -26.06 21.42
C VAL A 184 15.80 -27.28 20.73
N ILE A 185 16.29 -28.46 21.10
CA ILE A 185 15.92 -29.75 20.50
C ILE A 185 14.60 -30.27 21.09
N GLU A 186 14.27 -29.90 22.33
CA GLU A 186 13.05 -30.38 22.96
C GLU A 186 11.80 -29.79 22.29
N GLN A 187 10.74 -30.60 22.23
CA GLN A 187 9.42 -30.18 21.75
C GLN A 187 8.66 -29.38 22.82
N ILE A 188 9.35 -28.40 23.41
CA ILE A 188 8.77 -27.43 24.34
C ILE A 188 8.28 -26.20 23.57
N ASP A 189 7.32 -25.50 24.16
CA ASP A 189 6.60 -24.43 23.49
C ASP A 189 6.06 -23.42 24.53
N GLY A 190 5.60 -22.27 24.05
CA GLY A 190 4.99 -21.24 24.88
C GLY A 190 5.93 -20.74 25.96
N GLU A 191 5.38 -20.46 27.13
CA GLU A 191 6.13 -19.88 28.25
C GLU A 191 7.32 -20.75 28.69
N ASP A 192 7.22 -22.08 28.60
CA ASP A 192 8.31 -22.99 28.95
C ASP A 192 9.52 -22.81 28.02
N LEU A 193 9.28 -22.68 26.71
CA LEU A 193 10.32 -22.38 25.72
C LEU A 193 10.97 -21.03 26.02
N ILE A 194 10.15 -20.00 26.28
CA ILE A 194 10.65 -18.64 26.56
C ILE A 194 11.49 -18.61 27.84
N ASN A 195 11.04 -19.26 28.91
CA ASN A 195 11.79 -19.34 30.16
C ASN A 195 13.07 -20.16 30.02
N LYS A 196 13.10 -21.18 29.15
CA LYS A 196 14.33 -21.92 28.85
C LYS A 196 15.38 -21.04 28.17
N ILE A 197 14.97 -20.16 27.27
CA ILE A 197 15.90 -19.33 26.48
C ILE A 197 16.27 -18.05 27.21
N PHE A 198 15.30 -17.35 27.80
CA PHE A 198 15.47 -16.01 28.37
C PHE A 198 15.33 -15.96 29.89
N GLY A 199 15.01 -17.07 30.55
CA GLY A 199 14.91 -17.13 32.01
C GLY A 199 16.25 -17.00 32.73
N GLY A 200 16.19 -16.71 34.03
CA GLY A 200 17.40 -16.52 34.86
C GLY A 200 18.22 -17.80 35.11
N LYS A 201 17.64 -18.99 34.88
CA LYS A 201 18.32 -20.29 35.01
C LYS A 201 18.67 -20.93 33.67
N ASN A 202 18.68 -20.13 32.59
CA ASN A 202 18.95 -20.66 31.25
C ASN A 202 20.41 -21.17 31.12
N THR A 203 20.62 -22.18 30.27
CA THR A 203 21.95 -22.66 29.91
C THR A 203 22.51 -21.95 28.68
N ILE A 204 21.66 -21.22 27.94
CA ILE A 204 22.00 -20.55 26.70
C ILE A 204 22.59 -19.18 27.01
N LYS A 205 23.84 -18.95 26.57
CA LYS A 205 24.51 -17.65 26.70
C LYS A 205 24.15 -16.78 25.51
N LEU A 206 23.48 -15.67 25.78
CA LEU A 206 23.04 -14.72 24.76
C LEU A 206 23.98 -13.51 24.72
N ASN A 207 24.19 -12.93 23.54
CA ASN A 207 24.94 -11.69 23.35
C ASN A 207 24.07 -10.44 23.56
N ILE A 208 23.37 -10.38 24.68
CA ILE A 208 22.51 -9.26 25.09
C ILE A 208 22.69 -8.99 26.58
N ASP A 209 22.35 -7.79 27.03
CA ASP A 209 22.34 -7.45 28.45
C ASP A 209 21.12 -8.05 29.18
N ASP A 210 21.20 -8.11 30.51
CA ASP A 210 20.15 -8.70 31.34
C ASP A 210 18.82 -7.97 31.25
N ASN A 211 18.81 -6.65 31.00
CA ASN A 211 17.57 -5.88 30.85
C ASN A 211 16.87 -6.24 29.53
N LYS A 212 17.60 -6.29 28.41
CA LYS A 212 17.03 -6.72 27.12
C LYS A 212 16.58 -8.18 27.19
N LYS A 213 17.36 -9.06 27.83
CA LYS A 213 16.97 -10.46 28.07
C LYS A 213 15.65 -10.57 28.85
N GLN A 214 15.53 -9.86 29.97
CA GLN A 214 14.32 -9.86 30.79
C GLN A 214 13.11 -9.26 30.04
N SER A 215 13.34 -8.21 29.25
CA SER A 215 12.31 -7.56 28.43
C SER A 215 11.78 -8.49 27.34
N MET A 216 12.68 -9.17 26.62
CA MET A 216 12.30 -10.18 25.62
C MET A 216 11.50 -11.31 26.24
N ARG A 217 11.92 -11.82 27.41
CA ARG A 217 11.16 -12.82 28.16
C ARG A 217 9.74 -12.35 28.47
N ASN A 218 9.60 -11.15 29.03
CA ASN A 218 8.30 -10.60 29.42
C ASN A 218 7.39 -10.38 28.20
N LEU A 219 7.94 -9.82 27.11
CA LEU A 219 7.21 -9.59 25.87
C LEU A 219 6.69 -10.90 25.27
N LEU A 220 7.58 -11.88 25.09
CA LEU A 220 7.23 -13.17 24.49
C LEU A 220 6.26 -13.96 25.38
N SER A 221 6.49 -14.06 26.69
CA SER A 221 5.57 -14.74 27.60
C SER A 221 4.19 -14.07 27.59
N GLY A 222 4.13 -12.74 27.60
CA GLY A 222 2.87 -11.99 27.51
C GLY A 222 2.15 -12.21 26.18
N PHE A 223 2.89 -12.16 25.07
CA PHE A 223 2.35 -12.36 23.73
C PHE A 223 1.72 -13.75 23.55
N TYR A 224 2.44 -14.81 23.96
CA TYR A 224 1.90 -16.17 23.97
C TYR A 224 0.72 -16.31 24.94
N GLY A 225 0.85 -15.78 26.16
CA GLY A 225 -0.17 -15.90 27.20
C GLY A 225 -1.50 -15.25 26.83
N ILE A 226 -1.48 -14.08 26.18
CA ILE A 226 -2.67 -13.32 25.81
C ILE A 226 -3.31 -13.86 24.54
N PHE A 227 -2.54 -13.97 23.45
CA PHE A 227 -3.13 -14.21 22.13
C PHE A 227 -3.23 -15.69 21.80
N ARG A 228 -2.18 -16.48 22.04
CA ARG A 228 -2.22 -17.90 21.69
C ARG A 228 -3.29 -18.64 22.49
N ASN A 229 -3.35 -18.42 23.81
CA ASN A 229 -4.33 -19.09 24.66
C ASN A 229 -5.76 -18.74 24.28
N LYS A 230 -6.01 -17.49 23.87
CA LYS A 230 -7.30 -17.02 23.40
C LYS A 230 -7.80 -17.78 22.16
N PHE A 231 -6.90 -18.13 21.24
CA PHE A 231 -7.25 -18.76 19.96
C PHE A 231 -6.94 -20.27 19.88
N ALA A 232 -6.37 -20.86 20.93
CA ALA A 232 -6.05 -22.29 20.97
C ALA A 232 -7.29 -23.21 20.99
N HIS A 233 -8.44 -22.72 21.47
CA HIS A 233 -9.64 -23.52 21.72
C HIS A 233 -10.86 -23.18 20.83
N ASN A 234 -10.67 -22.56 19.65
CA ASN A 234 -11.76 -22.15 18.72
C ASN A 234 -12.86 -21.28 19.36
N ALA A 235 -12.63 -20.70 20.54
CA ALA A 235 -13.72 -20.13 21.33
C ALA A 235 -14.15 -18.72 20.88
N VAL A 236 -13.33 -18.04 20.07
CA VAL A 236 -13.56 -16.65 19.65
C VAL A 236 -13.06 -16.45 18.23
N ASP A 237 -13.94 -15.97 17.35
CA ASP A 237 -13.55 -15.49 16.02
C ASP A 237 -12.81 -14.15 16.15
N PRO A 238 -11.53 -14.06 15.75
CA PRO A 238 -10.77 -12.82 15.83
C PRO A 238 -11.31 -11.79 14.84
N LYS A 239 -11.37 -10.53 15.27
CA LYS A 239 -11.61 -9.41 14.35
C LYS A 239 -10.40 -9.23 13.44
N GLN A 240 -10.62 -8.76 12.21
CA GLN A 240 -9.54 -8.49 11.26
C GLN A 240 -8.44 -7.57 11.83
N THR A 241 -8.82 -6.59 12.67
CA THR A 241 -7.87 -5.73 13.39
C THR A 241 -7.01 -6.47 14.40
N GLU A 242 -7.58 -7.47 15.09
CA GLU A 242 -6.83 -8.32 16.03
C GLU A 242 -5.87 -9.24 15.28
N VAL A 243 -6.31 -9.80 14.15
CA VAL A 243 -5.44 -10.61 13.27
C VAL A 243 -4.23 -9.79 12.84
N LYS A 244 -4.48 -8.61 12.26
CA LYS A 244 -3.42 -7.71 11.80
C LYS A 244 -2.41 -7.39 12.92
N ALA A 245 -2.90 -7.02 14.11
CA ALA A 245 -2.04 -6.70 15.25
C ALA A 245 -1.18 -7.89 15.71
N VAL A 246 -1.75 -9.10 15.74
CA VAL A 246 -1.00 -10.32 16.11
C VAL A 246 0.06 -10.65 15.06
N LEU A 247 -0.27 -10.53 13.78
CA LEU A 247 0.65 -10.78 12.68
C LEU A 247 1.84 -9.81 12.73
N GLU A 248 1.57 -8.51 12.80
CA GLU A 248 2.62 -7.47 12.84
C GLU A 248 3.52 -7.64 14.08
N MET A 249 2.93 -7.92 15.24
CA MET A 249 3.70 -8.14 16.46
C MET A 249 4.57 -9.40 16.37
N ALA A 250 4.04 -10.51 15.83
CA ALA A 250 4.82 -11.73 15.65
C ALA A 250 5.99 -11.52 14.69
N ASN A 251 5.77 -10.77 13.60
CA ASN A 251 6.81 -10.43 12.65
C ASN A 251 7.91 -9.56 13.29
N ALA A 252 7.53 -8.50 13.98
CA ALA A 252 8.48 -7.63 14.69
C ALA A 252 9.31 -8.41 15.74
N ILE A 253 8.65 -9.29 16.49
CA ILE A 253 9.32 -10.18 17.45
C ILE A 253 10.30 -11.11 16.75
N LEU A 254 9.91 -11.71 15.62
CA LEU A 254 10.78 -12.62 14.87
C LEU A 254 12.03 -11.91 14.37
N LEU A 255 11.88 -10.71 13.79
CA LEU A 255 13.00 -9.89 13.32
C LEU A 255 13.95 -9.56 14.48
N GLU A 256 13.43 -9.16 15.64
CA GLU A 256 14.24 -8.90 16.83
C GLU A 256 14.96 -10.16 17.36
N ILE A 257 14.32 -11.32 17.30
CA ILE A 257 14.95 -12.58 17.70
C ILE A 257 16.10 -12.96 16.77
N GLU A 258 15.96 -12.69 15.47
CA GLU A 258 17.01 -12.99 14.50
C GLU A 258 18.26 -12.13 14.70
N LEU A 259 18.14 -10.95 15.33
CA LEU A 259 19.28 -10.10 15.72
C LEU A 259 20.03 -10.60 16.97
N ILE A 260 19.48 -11.54 17.74
CA ILE A 260 20.11 -12.06 18.95
C ILE A 260 21.16 -13.11 18.59
N GLU A 261 22.42 -12.83 18.91
CA GLU A 261 23.52 -13.79 18.75
C GLU A 261 23.69 -14.67 20.01
N ILE A 262 24.12 -15.90 19.80
CA ILE A 262 24.53 -16.83 20.86
C ILE A 262 26.02 -16.63 21.10
N LYS A 263 26.43 -16.53 22.38
CA LYS A 263 27.85 -16.54 22.76
C LYS A 263 28.34 -17.98 22.80
N ASP A 264 29.42 -18.25 22.07
CA ASP A 264 30.18 -19.51 22.15
C ASP A 264 30.64 -19.83 23.60
#